data_AF-A0A8C3QSB7-F1
#
_entry.id   AF-A0A8C3QSB7-F1
#
_cell.length_a   1.000
_cell.length_b   1.000
_cell.length_c   1.000
_cell.angle_alpha   90.00
_cell.angle_beta   90.00
_cell.angle_gamma   90.00
#
_symmetry.space_group_name_H-M   'P 1'
#
loop_
_entity.id
_entity.type
_entity.pdbx_description
1 polymer ?
#
loop_
_entity_poly.entity_id
_entity_poly.type
_entity_poly.pdbx_seq_one_letter_code
_entity_poly.pdbx_strand_id
1 'polypeptide(L)'
;MRCGCSSSCWTQSGAGTEMEWHGLSLGKAEPLHSPCSLSMPTQCPLLQELRNLASKHPNIIIIPLEVADPASIKAAAAKVGEHLGGSGLNLLINNAGILNLNTLDTETLEDMTQVYTTNTIGPLLMGQAFLPLLKKAAQGSPGSGLSCSKAAIVNISSIGGSIASDFRWDLIQGTSYRCSKVLSHLCFP
;
A
#
# COMPACT_ATOMS: atom_id res chain seq x y z
N MET A 1 17.64 8.21 27.15
CA MET A 1 17.18 9.34 26.31
C MET A 1 15.81 8.98 25.76
N ARG A 2 14.75 9.59 26.29
CA ARG A 2 13.36 9.39 25.83
C ARG A 2 13.08 10.44 24.78
N CYS A 3 12.72 10.04 23.56
CA CYS A 3 12.13 10.96 22.59
C CYS A 3 10.63 11.06 22.90
N GLY A 4 10.21 12.23 23.36
CA GLY A 4 8.80 12.56 23.53
C GLY A 4 8.15 12.76 22.16
N CYS A 5 7.07 12.02 21.89
CA CYS A 5 6.20 12.28 20.76
C CYS A 5 5.11 13.25 21.24
N SER A 6 5.25 14.55 20.93
CA SER A 6 4.20 15.52 21.23
C SER A 6 3.17 15.53 20.09
N SER A 7 1.95 15.17 20.45
CA SER A 7 0.74 15.28 19.65
C SER A 7 0.38 16.75 19.40
N SER A 8 0.79 17.32 18.26
CA SER A 8 0.18 18.52 17.67
C SER A 8 0.93 18.94 16.41
N CYS A 9 0.40 18.62 15.23
CA CYS A 9 0.67 19.40 14.04
C CYS A 9 -0.54 19.34 13.10
N TRP A 10 -1.60 20.04 13.48
CA TRP A 10 -2.56 20.61 12.53
C TRP A 10 -2.46 22.12 12.68
N THR A 11 -1.74 22.77 11.77
CA THR A 11 -1.94 24.19 11.49
C THR A 11 -1.99 24.36 9.98
N GLN A 12 -3.11 24.90 9.55
CA GLN A 12 -3.47 25.19 8.17
C GLN A 12 -3.10 26.66 7.91
N SER A 13 -2.21 26.91 6.95
CA SER A 13 -2.15 28.21 6.25
C SER A 13 -1.24 28.14 5.04
N GLY A 14 -1.76 28.52 3.87
CA GLY A 14 -0.97 29.12 2.80
C GLY A 14 -0.84 28.30 1.52
N ALA A 15 -1.82 28.48 0.62
CA ALA A 15 -1.70 28.45 -0.85
C ALA A 15 -0.63 27.54 -1.47
N GLY A 16 -1.07 26.37 -1.93
CA GLY A 16 -0.36 25.53 -2.89
C GLY A 16 -1.31 24.43 -3.36
N THR A 17 -1.47 24.29 -4.68
CA THR A 17 -2.42 23.39 -5.36
C THR A 17 -2.49 21.97 -4.77
N GLU A 18 -3.49 21.69 -3.93
CA GLU A 18 -3.87 20.36 -3.49
C GLU A 18 -4.80 19.72 -4.52
N MET A 19 -4.40 18.58 -5.09
CA MET A 19 -5.36 17.64 -5.67
C MET A 19 -5.83 16.73 -4.55
N GLU A 20 -6.96 17.08 -3.93
CA GLU A 20 -7.71 16.17 -3.05
C GLU A 20 -8.21 14.97 -3.86
N TRP A 21 -7.80 13.76 -3.48
CA TRP A 21 -8.50 12.54 -3.84
C TRP A 21 -9.45 12.15 -2.70
N HIS A 22 -10.71 12.57 -2.82
CA HIS A 22 -11.81 12.00 -2.04
C HIS A 22 -12.32 10.75 -2.74
N GLY A 23 -12.10 9.59 -2.14
CA GLY A 23 -12.56 8.29 -2.63
C GLY A 23 -13.07 7.41 -1.49
N LEU A 24 -14.05 7.90 -0.73
CA LEU A 24 -14.90 7.06 0.11
C LEU A 24 -16.02 6.52 -0.77
N SER A 25 -15.98 5.22 -1.08
CA SER A 25 -17.19 4.46 -1.40
C SER A 25 -17.36 3.39 -0.34
N LEU A 26 -18.16 3.70 0.68
CA LEU A 26 -18.80 2.69 1.52
C LEU A 26 -19.95 2.09 0.71
N GLY A 27 -19.60 1.22 -0.24
CA GLY A 27 -20.53 0.28 -0.85
C GLY A 27 -20.81 -0.84 0.15
N LYS A 28 -22.09 -1.20 0.30
CA LYS A 28 -22.55 -2.29 1.18
C LYS A 28 -21.71 -3.56 0.95
N ALA A 29 -21.25 -4.16 2.04
CA ALA A 29 -20.56 -5.44 2.01
C ALA A 29 -21.54 -6.53 1.53
N GLU A 30 -21.39 -6.97 0.28
CA GLU A 30 -21.89 -8.27 -0.15
C GLU A 30 -20.86 -9.36 0.18
N PRO A 31 -21.30 -10.60 0.47
CA PRO A 31 -20.40 -11.66 0.91
C PRO A 31 -19.39 -11.99 -0.19
N LEU A 32 -18.10 -11.95 0.11
CA LEU A 32 -17.03 -12.45 -0.76
C LEU A 32 -17.16 -13.97 -0.92
N HIS A 33 -18.05 -14.40 -1.80
CA HIS A 33 -18.03 -15.71 -2.44
C HIS A 33 -17.98 -15.50 -3.95
N SER A 34 -16.83 -15.05 -4.45
CA SER A 34 -16.48 -15.25 -5.85
C SER A 34 -14.96 -15.37 -5.95
N PRO A 35 -14.43 -16.55 -6.33
CA PRO A 35 -13.01 -16.70 -6.58
C PRO A 35 -12.73 -15.97 -7.89
N CYS A 36 -12.18 -14.75 -7.80
CA CYS A 36 -11.53 -14.14 -8.95
C CYS A 36 -10.14 -14.79 -9.11
N SER A 37 -10.15 -16.12 -9.26
CA SER A 37 -8.99 -16.93 -9.57
C SER A 37 -8.66 -16.75 -11.06
N LEU A 38 -7.68 -15.89 -11.35
CA LEU A 38 -6.74 -15.92 -12.49
C LEU A 38 -7.25 -16.23 -13.92
N SER A 39 -8.56 -16.27 -14.15
CA SER A 39 -9.17 -16.57 -15.44
C SER A 39 -9.93 -15.33 -15.91
N MET A 40 -9.32 -14.62 -16.86
CA MET A 40 -9.82 -13.43 -17.55
C MET A 40 -9.71 -12.09 -16.80
N PRO A 41 -8.52 -11.45 -16.80
CA PRO A 41 -8.35 -10.08 -16.28
C PRO A 41 -9.20 -9.03 -17.02
N THR A 42 -9.79 -9.35 -18.17
CA THR A 42 -10.57 -8.41 -18.99
C THR A 42 -12.00 -8.14 -18.50
N GLN A 43 -12.52 -8.91 -17.53
CA GLN A 43 -13.94 -8.83 -17.12
C GLN A 43 -14.15 -8.33 -15.67
N CYS A 44 -13.10 -7.91 -14.96
CA CYS A 44 -13.25 -7.32 -13.63
C CYS A 44 -13.82 -5.89 -13.73
N PRO A 45 -15.01 -5.58 -13.17
CA PRO A 45 -15.62 -4.26 -13.25
C PRO A 45 -14.72 -3.14 -12.74
N LEU A 46 -13.97 -3.41 -11.66
CA LEU A 46 -13.01 -2.46 -11.07
C LEU A 46 -11.86 -2.11 -12.02
N LEU A 47 -11.36 -3.08 -12.78
CA LEU A 47 -10.32 -2.79 -13.78
C LEU A 47 -10.88 -1.94 -14.92
N GLN A 48 -12.14 -2.16 -15.29
CA GLN A 48 -12.80 -1.35 -16.30
C GLN A 48 -12.99 0.10 -15.83
N GLU A 49 -13.37 0.31 -14.57
CA GLU A 49 -13.44 1.64 -13.97
C GLU A 49 -12.07 2.34 -13.96
N LEU A 50 -11.00 1.64 -13.57
CA LEU A 50 -9.65 2.20 -13.59
C LEU A 50 -9.20 2.58 -15.02
N ARG A 51 -9.51 1.74 -16.01
CA ARG A 51 -9.25 2.05 -17.43
C ARG A 51 -10.03 3.25 -17.91
N ASN A 52 -11.31 3.34 -17.54
CA ASN A 52 -12.16 4.48 -17.86
C ASN A 52 -11.58 5.76 -17.25
N LEU A 53 -11.08 5.70 -16.02
CA LEU A 53 -10.44 6.83 -15.36
C LEU A 53 -9.13 7.22 -16.07
N ALA A 54 -8.26 6.25 -16.37
CA ALA A 54 -7.00 6.51 -17.09
C ALA A 54 -7.24 7.09 -18.49
N SER A 55 -8.32 6.70 -19.18
CA SER A 55 -8.69 7.28 -20.49
C SER A 55 -9.05 8.77 -20.42
N LYS A 56 -9.47 9.25 -19.24
CA LYS A 56 -9.85 10.65 -19.01
C LYS A 56 -8.71 11.49 -18.43
N HIS A 57 -7.68 10.85 -17.87
CA HIS A 57 -6.60 11.50 -17.13
C HIS A 57 -5.25 10.99 -17.63
N PRO A 58 -4.54 11.74 -18.50
CA PRO A 58 -3.27 11.29 -19.10
C PRO A 58 -2.14 11.13 -18.09
N ASN A 59 -2.28 11.71 -16.90
CA ASN A 59 -1.37 11.55 -15.78
C ASN A 59 -1.56 10.24 -14.99
N ILE A 60 -2.56 9.43 -15.33
CA ILE A 60 -2.79 8.11 -14.73
C ILE A 60 -2.26 7.03 -15.67
N ILE A 61 -1.27 6.28 -15.19
CA ILE A 61 -0.65 5.19 -15.94
C ILE A 61 -0.93 3.90 -15.18
N ILE A 62 -1.51 2.91 -15.88
CA ILE A 62 -1.83 1.60 -15.31
C ILE A 62 -0.66 0.65 -15.58
N ILE A 63 -0.05 0.12 -14.52
CA ILE A 63 1.06 -0.82 -14.61
C ILE A 63 0.63 -2.14 -13.97
N PRO A 64 0.72 -3.28 -14.70
CA PRO A 64 0.49 -4.60 -14.11
C PRO A 64 1.49 -4.88 -13.00
N LEU A 65 1.00 -5.36 -11.86
CA LEU A 65 1.79 -5.64 -10.68
C LEU A 65 1.14 -6.77 -9.87
N GLU A 66 1.91 -7.83 -9.63
CA GLU A 66 1.65 -8.82 -8.59
C GLU A 66 2.67 -8.58 -7.45
N VAL A 67 2.20 -8.23 -6.26
CA VAL A 67 3.05 -7.85 -5.12
C VAL A 67 3.64 -9.06 -4.39
N ALA A 68 3.12 -10.26 -4.64
CA ALA A 68 3.70 -11.51 -4.16
C ALA A 68 4.79 -12.08 -5.10
N ASP A 69 5.00 -11.49 -6.29
CA ASP A 69 6.00 -11.93 -7.26
C ASP A 69 7.16 -10.92 -7.41
N PRO A 70 8.38 -11.25 -6.94
CA PRO A 70 9.55 -10.38 -7.09
C PRO A 70 9.88 -10.00 -8.54
N ALA A 71 9.60 -10.87 -9.51
CA ALA A 71 9.85 -10.59 -10.92
C ALA A 71 8.85 -9.52 -11.43
N SER A 72 7.57 -9.66 -11.09
CA SER A 72 6.56 -8.64 -11.37
C SER A 72 6.89 -7.29 -10.72
N ILE A 73 7.35 -7.27 -9.47
CA ILE A 73 7.76 -6.03 -8.78
C ILE A 73 8.89 -5.33 -9.54
N LYS A 74 9.92 -6.08 -9.92
CA LYS A 74 11.08 -5.55 -10.66
C LYS A 74 10.66 -5.00 -12.03
N ALA A 75 9.78 -5.71 -12.73
CA ALA A 75 9.25 -5.27 -14.02
C ALA A 75 8.42 -3.98 -13.88
N ALA A 76 7.61 -3.85 -12.83
CA ALA A 76 6.85 -2.64 -12.55
C ALA A 76 7.78 -1.44 -12.23
N ALA A 77 8.79 -1.63 -11.39
CA ALA A 77 9.76 -0.59 -11.06
C ALA A 77 10.53 -0.09 -12.30
N ALA A 78 10.91 -1.00 -13.21
CA ALA A 78 11.53 -0.63 -14.48
C ALA A 78 10.61 0.24 -15.35
N LYS A 79 9.35 -0.18 -15.54
CA LYS A 79 8.35 0.58 -16.31
C LYS A 79 8.09 1.96 -15.71
N VAL A 80 7.98 2.07 -14.39
CA VAL A 80 7.84 3.38 -13.72
C VAL A 80 9.08 4.24 -13.98
N GLY A 81 10.27 3.67 -13.90
CA GLY A 81 11.52 4.39 -14.22
C GLY A 81 11.56 4.93 -15.65
N GLU A 82 11.10 4.15 -16.62
CA GLU A 82 10.97 4.58 -18.03
C GLU A 82 10.01 5.76 -18.17
N HIS A 83 8.83 5.67 -17.55
CA HIS A 83 7.82 6.75 -17.59
C HIS A 83 8.28 8.03 -16.90
N LEU A 84 9.08 7.93 -15.83
CA LEU A 84 9.61 9.09 -15.13
C LEU A 84 10.73 9.79 -15.90
N GLY A 85 11.31 9.16 -16.94
CA GLY A 85 12.27 9.83 -17.84
C GLY A 85 13.51 10.40 -17.14
N GLY A 86 13.90 9.84 -16.00
CA GLY A 86 14.98 10.35 -15.17
C GLY A 86 14.54 11.29 -14.04
N SER A 87 13.26 11.59 -13.86
CA SER A 87 12.75 12.13 -12.59
C SER A 87 12.74 11.06 -11.49
N GLY A 88 12.61 11.48 -10.23
CA GLY A 88 12.42 10.58 -9.09
C GLY A 88 10.95 10.26 -8.83
N LEU A 89 10.69 9.26 -7.98
CA LEU A 89 9.36 8.94 -7.47
C LEU A 89 9.21 9.59 -6.09
N ASN A 90 8.24 10.50 -5.91
CA ASN A 90 8.05 11.18 -4.62
C ASN A 90 7.31 10.32 -3.59
N LEU A 91 6.38 9.46 -4.01
CA LEU A 91 5.51 8.75 -3.09
C LEU A 91 5.27 7.33 -3.58
N LEU A 92 5.56 6.35 -2.71
CA LEU A 92 5.17 4.96 -2.89
C LEU A 92 4.11 4.62 -1.84
N ILE A 93 2.92 4.21 -2.28
CA ILE A 93 1.84 3.80 -1.38
C ILE A 93 1.64 2.29 -1.49
N ASN A 94 2.05 1.55 -0.48
CA ASN A 94 1.80 0.12 -0.35
C ASN A 94 0.40 -0.10 0.22
N ASN A 95 -0.60 -0.12 -0.67
CA ASN A 95 -2.01 -0.34 -0.33
C ASN A 95 -2.49 -1.78 -0.58
N ALA A 96 -1.86 -2.52 -1.52
CA ALA A 96 -2.27 -3.88 -1.85
C ALA A 96 -2.24 -4.78 -0.60
N GLY A 97 -3.29 -5.56 -0.40
CA GLY A 97 -3.36 -6.50 0.70
C GLY A 97 -4.55 -7.44 0.61
N ILE A 98 -4.43 -8.58 1.30
CA ILE A 98 -5.45 -9.61 1.41
C ILE A 98 -5.78 -9.90 2.87
N LEU A 99 -6.99 -10.42 3.12
CA LEU A 99 -7.50 -10.77 4.44
C LEU A 99 -8.14 -12.16 4.34
N ASN A 100 -7.65 -13.08 5.17
CA ASN A 100 -8.32 -14.35 5.44
C ASN A 100 -9.01 -14.27 6.81
N LEU A 101 -10.22 -14.82 6.92
CA LEU A 101 -11.05 -14.72 8.13
C LEU A 101 -10.86 -15.91 9.09
N ASN A 102 -9.80 -16.69 8.91
CA ASN A 102 -9.49 -17.85 9.75
C ASN A 102 -9.35 -17.44 11.22
N THR A 103 -9.82 -18.32 12.11
CA THR A 103 -9.56 -18.24 13.55
C THR A 103 -8.21 -18.87 13.85
N LEU A 104 -7.74 -18.75 15.10
CA LEU A 104 -6.51 -19.44 15.52
C LEU A 104 -6.59 -20.96 15.32
N ASP A 105 -7.76 -21.56 15.53
CA ASP A 105 -7.96 -23.01 15.43
C ASP A 105 -7.99 -23.52 13.98
N THR A 106 -8.38 -22.67 13.03
CA THR A 106 -8.52 -23.05 11.62
C THR A 106 -7.40 -22.52 10.73
N GLU A 107 -6.45 -21.76 11.30
CA GLU A 107 -5.38 -21.13 10.54
C GLU A 107 -4.38 -22.16 10.03
N THR A 108 -3.89 -21.95 8.81
CA THR A 108 -2.96 -22.87 8.15
C THR A 108 -1.62 -22.20 7.85
N LEU A 109 -0.57 -23.01 7.68
CA LEU A 109 0.73 -22.52 7.23
C LEU A 109 0.62 -21.83 5.86
N GLU A 110 -0.22 -22.36 4.97
CA GLU A 110 -0.42 -21.83 3.63
C GLU A 110 -1.06 -20.44 3.67
N ASP A 111 -2.16 -20.29 4.40
CA ASP A 111 -2.87 -19.02 4.59
C ASP A 111 -1.98 -17.96 5.25
N MET A 112 -1.29 -18.34 6.33
CA MET A 112 -0.30 -17.47 7.00
C MET A 112 0.77 -17.01 6.02
N THR A 113 1.35 -17.94 5.25
CA THR A 113 2.41 -17.62 4.28
C THR A 113 1.89 -16.68 3.19
N GLN A 114 0.71 -16.95 2.64
CA GLN A 114 0.12 -16.15 1.57
C GLN A 114 -0.18 -14.72 2.01
N VAL A 115 -0.85 -14.55 3.16
CA VAL A 115 -1.22 -13.24 3.71
C VAL A 115 0.03 -12.46 4.08
N TYR A 116 1.02 -13.10 4.70
CA TYR A 116 2.26 -12.45 5.09
C TYR A 116 3.14 -12.07 3.89
N THR A 117 3.19 -12.92 2.86
CA THR A 117 3.88 -12.61 1.62
C THR A 117 3.30 -11.36 0.96
N THR A 118 1.98 -11.26 0.89
CA THR A 118 1.30 -10.13 0.25
C THR A 118 1.37 -8.85 1.10
N ASN A 119 1.04 -8.93 2.38
CA ASN A 119 0.83 -7.75 3.23
C ASN A 119 2.10 -7.22 3.89
N THR A 120 3.17 -8.03 3.97
CA THR A 120 4.39 -7.69 4.71
C THR A 120 5.63 -7.77 3.81
N ILE A 121 5.87 -8.92 3.17
CA ILE A 121 7.05 -9.12 2.32
C ILE A 121 6.93 -8.27 1.04
N GLY A 122 5.75 -8.23 0.43
CA GLY A 122 5.45 -7.43 -0.76
C GLY A 122 5.84 -5.94 -0.57
N PRO A 123 5.31 -5.23 0.44
CA PRO A 123 5.71 -3.85 0.76
C PRO A 123 7.21 -3.65 0.96
N LEU A 124 7.91 -4.61 1.60
CA LEU A 124 9.37 -4.57 1.75
C LEU A 124 10.07 -4.64 0.39
N LEU A 125 9.72 -5.61 -0.45
CA LEU A 125 10.30 -5.79 -1.78
C LEU A 125 9.97 -4.62 -2.72
N MET A 126 8.75 -4.07 -2.63
CA MET A 126 8.36 -2.83 -3.30
C MET A 126 9.27 -1.67 -2.86
N GLY A 127 9.46 -1.49 -1.54
CA GLY A 127 10.37 -0.48 -1.02
C GLY A 127 11.79 -0.62 -1.58
N GLN A 128 12.33 -1.84 -1.61
CA GLN A 128 13.66 -2.12 -2.17
C GLN A 128 13.76 -1.82 -3.67
N ALA A 129 12.78 -2.27 -4.46
CA ALA A 129 12.79 -2.10 -5.91
C ALA A 129 12.64 -0.63 -6.34
N PHE A 130 11.84 0.15 -5.62
CA PHE A 130 11.59 1.56 -5.90
C PHE A 130 12.55 2.53 -5.20
N LEU A 131 13.40 2.03 -4.29
CA LEU A 131 14.35 2.84 -3.52
C LEU A 131 15.24 3.75 -4.39
N PRO A 132 15.78 3.31 -5.55
CA PRO A 132 16.58 4.19 -6.40
C PRO A 132 15.80 5.42 -6.89
N LEU A 133 14.52 5.25 -7.24
CA LEU A 133 13.65 6.34 -7.71
C LEU A 133 13.29 7.30 -6.56
N LEU A 134 13.01 6.77 -5.38
CA LEU A 134 12.74 7.56 -4.17
C LEU A 134 13.96 8.39 -3.74
N LYS A 135 15.16 7.78 -3.75
CA LYS A 135 16.42 8.50 -3.48
C LYS A 135 16.65 9.64 -4.46
N LYS A 136 16.33 9.42 -5.75
CA LYS A 136 16.44 10.45 -6.78
C LYS A 136 15.50 11.63 -6.51
N ALA A 137 14.25 11.37 -6.09
CA ALA A 137 13.31 12.42 -5.70
C ALA A 137 13.80 13.20 -4.48
N ALA A 138 14.32 12.50 -3.47
CA ALA A 138 14.86 13.12 -2.26
C ALA A 138 16.06 14.03 -2.56
N GLN A 139 16.96 13.62 -3.45
CA GLN A 139 18.14 14.39 -3.88
C GLN A 139 17.77 15.61 -4.73
N GLY A 140 16.70 15.50 -5.54
CA GLY A 140 16.20 16.61 -6.34
C GLY A 140 15.41 17.67 -5.55
N SER A 141 15.13 17.43 -4.27
CA SER A 141 14.32 18.33 -3.44
C SER A 141 15.18 19.16 -2.48
N PRO A 142 15.01 20.49 -2.43
CA PRO A 142 15.78 21.35 -1.52
C PRO A 142 15.39 21.10 -0.04
N GLY A 143 16.36 21.27 0.86
CA GLY A 143 16.17 21.19 2.32
C GLY A 143 16.38 19.79 2.92
N SER A 144 16.71 19.74 4.20
CA SER A 144 17.04 18.51 4.94
C SER A 144 15.83 17.80 5.56
N GLY A 145 14.65 18.40 5.53
CA GLY A 145 13.43 17.84 6.13
C GLY A 145 12.91 16.58 5.43
N LEU A 146 12.07 15.83 6.15
CA LEU A 146 11.29 14.70 5.64
C LEU A 146 9.85 15.17 5.38
N SER A 147 9.28 14.78 4.24
CA SER A 147 7.89 15.09 3.87
C SER A 147 7.41 14.13 2.78
N CYS A 148 6.10 13.85 2.74
CA CYS A 148 5.47 13.05 1.69
C CYS A 148 5.61 13.69 0.30
N SER A 149 5.70 15.02 0.22
CA SER A 149 5.91 15.73 -1.05
C SER A 149 7.35 15.62 -1.55
N LYS A 150 8.29 15.25 -0.68
CA LYS A 150 9.71 15.09 -1.02
C LYS A 150 9.99 13.66 -1.49
N ALA A 151 9.94 12.70 -0.58
CA ALA A 151 10.17 11.29 -0.83
C ALA A 151 9.63 10.49 0.37
N ALA A 152 8.63 9.65 0.17
CA ALA A 152 8.08 8.82 1.24
C ALA A 152 7.59 7.46 0.75
N ILE A 153 7.66 6.48 1.65
CA ILE A 153 6.97 5.19 1.53
C ILE A 153 5.86 5.20 2.57
N VAL A 154 4.62 5.00 2.13
CA VAL A 154 3.44 4.93 2.99
C VAL A 154 2.89 3.50 2.93
N ASN A 155 2.88 2.83 4.07
CA ASN A 155 2.31 1.50 4.20
C ASN A 155 0.90 1.60 4.79
N ILE A 156 -0.11 1.14 4.05
CA ILE A 156 -1.48 1.10 4.56
C ILE A 156 -1.61 -0.09 5.51
N SER A 157 -1.66 0.21 6.81
CA SER A 157 -1.79 -0.78 7.88
C SER A 157 -3.23 -0.89 8.39
N SER A 158 -3.43 -1.53 9.54
CA SER A 158 -4.72 -1.63 10.22
C SER A 158 -4.52 -1.61 11.74
N ILE A 159 -5.49 -1.02 12.45
CA ILE A 159 -5.58 -1.11 13.91
C ILE A 159 -5.69 -2.57 14.39
N GLY A 160 -6.19 -3.48 13.54
CA GLY A 160 -6.23 -4.91 13.84
C GLY A 160 -4.85 -5.54 14.02
N GLY A 161 -3.78 -4.92 13.49
CA GLY A 161 -2.39 -5.32 13.73
C GLY A 161 -1.76 -4.71 14.98
N SER A 162 -2.49 -3.94 15.79
CA SER A 162 -1.97 -3.41 17.05
C SER A 162 -2.03 -4.49 18.13
N ILE A 163 -0.88 -4.86 18.70
CA ILE A 163 -0.82 -5.82 19.82
C ILE A 163 -1.44 -5.23 21.10
N ALA A 164 -1.48 -3.90 21.22
CA ALA A 164 -2.06 -3.21 22.36
C ALA A 164 -3.58 -3.04 22.25
N SER A 165 -4.21 -3.48 21.16
CA SER A 165 -5.64 -3.31 20.92
C SER A 165 -6.29 -4.59 20.42
N ASP A 166 -7.30 -5.07 21.14
CA ASP A 166 -8.11 -6.20 20.74
C ASP A 166 -9.22 -5.80 19.73
N PHE A 167 -8.94 -4.81 18.87
CA PHE A 167 -9.94 -4.21 17.99
C PHE A 167 -10.73 -5.29 17.25
N ARG A 168 -12.02 -5.40 17.54
CA ARG A 168 -12.98 -6.31 16.89
C ARG A 168 -12.63 -7.81 16.99
N TRP A 169 -11.82 -8.23 17.97
CA TRP A 169 -11.41 -9.63 18.13
C TRP A 169 -12.60 -10.60 18.21
N ASP A 170 -13.65 -10.24 18.94
CA ASP A 170 -14.86 -11.09 19.11
C ASP A 170 -15.66 -11.31 17.82
N LEU A 171 -15.40 -10.52 16.78
CA LEU A 171 -16.15 -10.56 15.52
C LEU A 171 -15.32 -11.12 14.37
N ILE A 172 -14.03 -10.75 14.30
CA ILE A 172 -13.11 -11.20 13.25
C ILE A 172 -11.74 -11.43 13.91
N GLN A 173 -11.35 -12.69 14.04
CA GLN A 173 -9.99 -13.02 14.48
C GLN A 173 -8.99 -12.68 13.37
N GLY A 174 -9.11 -13.29 12.18
CA GLY A 174 -8.24 -12.99 11.04
C GLY A 174 -6.76 -13.08 11.42
N THR A 175 -6.38 -14.22 11.98
CA THR A 175 -5.10 -14.44 12.68
C THR A 175 -3.90 -14.00 11.82
N SER A 176 -3.78 -14.57 10.63
CA SER A 176 -2.76 -14.22 9.63
C SER A 176 -2.74 -12.73 9.27
N TYR A 177 -3.91 -12.12 9.08
CA TYR A 177 -4.01 -10.70 8.75
C TYR A 177 -3.46 -9.80 9.86
N ARG A 178 -3.87 -10.04 11.12
CA ARG A 178 -3.38 -9.27 12.26
C ARG A 178 -1.87 -9.39 12.39
N CYS A 179 -1.35 -10.62 12.35
CA CYS A 179 0.10 -10.87 12.36
C CYS A 179 0.84 -10.12 11.24
N SER A 180 0.29 -10.11 10.02
CA SER A 180 0.91 -9.42 8.89
C SER A 180 0.96 -7.89 9.07
N LYS A 181 -0.05 -7.30 9.69
CA LYS A 181 -0.16 -5.84 9.87
C LYS A 181 0.62 -5.31 11.07
N VAL A 182 0.99 -6.15 12.05
CA VAL A 182 1.92 -5.79 13.13
C VAL A 182 3.23 -5.23 12.54
N LEU A 183 3.77 -5.92 11.54
CA LEU A 183 5.08 -5.59 10.98
C LEU A 183 5.04 -4.45 9.98
N SER A 184 3.87 -4.17 9.39
CA SER A 184 3.68 -2.97 8.56
C SER A 184 3.82 -1.67 9.38
N HIS A 185 3.77 -1.72 10.72
CA HIS A 185 4.00 -0.58 11.62
C HIS A 185 5.47 -0.29 11.91
N LEU A 186 6.41 -1.15 11.47
CA LEU A 186 7.83 -0.91 11.68
C LEU A 186 8.32 0.21 10.75
N CYS A 187 8.66 1.36 11.33
CA CYS A 187 9.46 2.38 10.65
C CYS A 187 10.89 1.85 10.48
N PHE A 188 11.32 1.72 9.22
CA PHE A 188 12.74 1.54 8.94
C PHE A 188 13.45 2.90 9.11
N PRO A 189 14.55 2.96 9.88
CA PRO A 189 15.29 4.20 10.13
C PRO A 189 16.00 4.74 8.88
#